data_AF-Q0RE83-F1
#
_entry.id   AF-Q0RE83-F1
#
_cell.length_a   1.000
_cell.length_b   1.000
_cell.length_c   1.000
_cell.angle_alpha   90.00
_cell.angle_beta   90.00
_cell.angle_gamma   90.00
#
_symmetry.space_group_name_H-M   'P 1'
#
loop_
_entity.id
_entity.type
_entity.pdbx_description
1 polymer ?
#
loop_
_entity_poly.entity_id
_entity_poly.type
_entity_poly.pdbx_seq_one_letter_code
_entity_poly.pdbx_strand_id
1 'polypeptide(L)'
;MDLRVDQPHSARMYDYYLGGKDNFPADREAAEQAIAAFPNAPLAARQNRAFLVRAARYLAAEVGIRQFLDVGTGIPTSPNLHEVVQDVAPDARVVYADNDPIVPV
;
A
#
# COMPACT_ATOMS: atom_id res chain seq x y z
N MET A 1 -13.85 17.34 0.65
CA MET A 1 -12.39 17.11 0.73
C MET A 1 -11.85 17.29 -0.66
N ASP A 2 -10.81 18.11 -0.83
CA ASP A 2 -10.19 18.30 -2.15
C ASP A 2 -9.12 17.23 -2.35
N LEU A 3 -9.29 16.38 -3.37
CA LEU A 3 -8.36 15.29 -3.68
C LEU A 3 -7.20 15.74 -4.58
N ARG A 4 -7.24 16.96 -5.13
CA ARG A 4 -6.25 17.49 -6.09
C ARG A 4 -5.93 16.47 -7.21
N VAL A 5 -6.97 16.07 -7.92
CA VAL A 5 -6.91 15.00 -8.95
C VAL A 5 -6.10 15.39 -10.20
N ASP A 6 -5.73 16.65 -10.30
CA ASP A 6 -4.85 17.24 -11.31
C ASP A 6 -3.36 17.12 -10.94
N GLN A 7 -3.03 16.70 -9.72
CA GLN A 7 -1.66 16.48 -9.25
C GLN A 7 -1.42 15.00 -8.95
N PRO A 8 -0.28 14.43 -9.36
CA PRO A 8 0.03 13.04 -9.07
C PRO A 8 0.31 12.85 -7.57
N HIS A 9 -0.20 11.76 -7.00
CA HIS A 9 0.07 11.33 -5.63
C HIS A 9 0.70 9.94 -5.62
N SER A 10 1.70 9.74 -4.76
CA SER A 10 2.48 8.49 -4.73
C SER A 10 1.64 7.25 -4.42
N ALA A 11 0.65 7.35 -3.52
CA ALA A 11 -0.26 6.24 -3.20
C ALA A 11 -1.07 5.80 -4.44
N ARG A 12 -1.52 6.75 -5.26
CA ARG A 12 -2.32 6.53 -6.47
C ARG A 12 -1.47 6.02 -7.64
N MET A 13 -0.24 6.51 -7.77
CA MET A 13 0.74 5.93 -8.70
C MET A 13 1.06 4.48 -8.32
N TYR A 14 1.21 4.20 -7.02
CA TYR A 14 1.47 2.85 -6.51
C TYR A 14 0.28 1.91 -6.74
N ASP A 15 -0.95 2.37 -6.54
CA ASP A 15 -2.16 1.66 -6.93
C ASP A 15 -2.17 1.31 -8.42
N TYR A 16 -1.82 2.27 -9.29
CA TYR A 16 -1.69 2.03 -10.73
C TYR A 16 -0.64 0.96 -11.06
N TYR A 17 0.54 1.00 -10.43
CA TYR A 17 1.57 -0.04 -10.60
C TYR A 17 1.09 -1.45 -10.24
N LEU A 18 0.12 -1.55 -9.33
CA LEU A 18 -0.49 -2.81 -8.91
C LEU A 18 -1.71 -3.21 -9.75
N GLY A 19 -2.09 -2.41 -10.75
CA GLY A 19 -3.27 -2.63 -11.57
C GLY A 19 -4.59 -2.24 -10.88
N GLY A 20 -4.52 -1.41 -9.84
CA GLY A 20 -5.67 -0.84 -9.17
C GLY A 20 -6.35 0.27 -9.98
N LYS A 21 -7.47 0.75 -9.44
CA LYS A 21 -8.38 1.68 -10.14
C LYS A 21 -8.55 3.02 -9.44
N ASP A 22 -8.01 3.18 -8.24
CA ASP A 22 -8.22 4.34 -7.39
C ASP A 22 -7.11 5.38 -7.68
N ASN A 23 -6.99 5.72 -8.96
CA ASN A 23 -6.00 6.62 -9.54
C ASN A 23 -6.62 7.47 -10.65
N PHE A 24 -6.11 8.69 -10.83
CA PHE A 24 -6.61 9.69 -11.77
C PHE A 24 -5.64 9.88 -12.96
N PRO A 25 -6.05 10.62 -14.02
CA PRO A 25 -5.19 10.83 -15.20
C PRO A 25 -3.78 11.36 -14.87
N ALA A 26 -3.66 12.32 -13.95
CA ALA A 26 -2.36 12.87 -13.54
C ALA A 26 -1.45 11.81 -12.89
N ASP A 27 -2.02 10.92 -12.08
CA ASP A 27 -1.30 9.81 -11.45
C ASP A 27 -0.78 8.83 -12.52
N ARG A 28 -1.64 8.46 -13.49
CA ARG A 28 -1.27 7.55 -14.57
C ARG A 28 -0.19 8.12 -15.48
N GLU A 29 -0.30 9.40 -15.84
CA GLU A 29 0.72 10.06 -16.65
C GLU A 29 2.09 10.05 -15.95
N ALA A 30 2.13 10.43 -14.67
CA ALA A 30 3.36 10.39 -13.88
C ALA A 30 3.89 8.96 -13.69
N ALA A 31 3.00 7.98 -13.51
CA ALA A 31 3.36 6.57 -13.38
C ALA A 31 3.98 6.02 -14.67
N GLU A 32 3.43 6.35 -15.84
CA GLU A 32 3.99 5.94 -17.13
C GLU A 32 5.37 6.58 -17.39
N GLN A 33 5.57 7.85 -17.00
CA GLN A 33 6.89 8.48 -17.05
C GLN A 33 7.90 7.75 -16.14
N ALA A 34 7.49 7.37 -14.93
CA ALA A 34 8.32 6.59 -14.02
C ALA A 34 8.61 5.18 -14.56
N ILE A 35 7.65 4.52 -15.20
CA ILE A 35 7.84 3.22 -15.86
C ILE A 35 8.82 3.35 -17.03
N ALA A 36 8.73 4.41 -17.83
CA ALA A 36 9.67 4.66 -18.93
C ALA A 36 11.12 4.80 -18.42
N ALA A 37 11.32 5.44 -17.26
CA ALA A 37 12.63 5.59 -16.62
C ALA A 37 13.08 4.30 -15.89
N PHE A 38 12.15 3.58 -15.28
CA PHE A 38 12.39 2.33 -14.55
C PHE A 38 11.32 1.29 -14.91
N PRO A 39 11.54 0.48 -15.97
CA PRO A 39 10.55 -0.48 -16.47
C PRO A 39 10.11 -1.54 -15.44
N ASN A 40 10.91 -1.75 -14.39
CA ASN A 40 10.61 -2.70 -13.33
C ASN A 40 9.75 -2.11 -12.20
N ALA A 41 9.29 -0.85 -12.27
CA ALA A 41 8.46 -0.23 -11.23
C ALA A 41 7.23 -1.10 -10.84
N PRO A 42 6.43 -1.65 -11.78
CA PRO A 42 5.29 -2.52 -11.44
C PRO A 42 5.72 -3.84 -10.81
N LEU A 43 6.88 -4.38 -11.19
CA LEU A 43 7.42 -5.58 -10.55
C LEU A 43 7.89 -5.29 -9.12
N ALA A 44 8.58 -4.16 -8.92
CA ALA A 44 9.05 -3.73 -7.62
C ALA A 44 7.88 -3.49 -6.65
N ALA A 45 6.79 -2.85 -7.10
CA ALA A 45 5.58 -2.67 -6.29
C ALA A 45 4.98 -4.01 -5.83
N ARG A 46 4.88 -4.99 -6.74
CA ARG A 46 4.40 -6.34 -6.40
C ARG A 46 5.31 -7.05 -5.40
N GLN A 47 6.64 -6.94 -5.57
CA GLN A 47 7.60 -7.52 -4.63
C GLN A 47 7.56 -6.85 -3.25
N ASN A 48 7.35 -5.54 -3.20
CA ASN A 48 7.17 -4.79 -1.96
C ASN A 48 5.90 -5.25 -1.22
N ARG A 49 4.77 -5.43 -1.91
CA ARG A 49 3.56 -6.04 -1.31
C ARG A 49 3.83 -7.44 -0.79
N ALA A 50 4.51 -8.28 -1.57
CA ALA A 50 4.84 -9.63 -1.14
C ALA A 50 5.76 -9.64 0.10
N PHE A 51 6.69 -8.69 0.20
CA PHE A 51 7.52 -8.51 1.38
C PHE A 51 6.72 -8.12 2.62
N LEU A 52 5.80 -7.14 2.50
CA LEU A 52 4.90 -6.74 3.59
C LEU A 52 4.19 -7.95 4.17
N VAL A 53 3.59 -8.80 3.33
CA VAL A 53 2.86 -9.99 3.78
C VAL A 53 3.77 -10.95 4.56
N ARG A 54 4.95 -11.26 4.02
CA ARG A 54 5.90 -12.19 4.70
C ARG A 54 6.40 -11.63 6.02
N ALA A 55 6.80 -10.35 6.03
CA ALA A 55 7.35 -9.68 7.20
C ALA A 55 6.29 -9.54 8.31
N ALA A 56 5.09 -9.09 7.97
CA ALA A 56 4.00 -8.93 8.93
C ALA A 56 3.58 -10.27 9.54
N ARG A 57 3.44 -11.31 8.71
CA ARG A 57 3.13 -12.66 9.19
C ARG A 57 4.19 -13.19 10.14
N TYR A 58 5.48 -13.01 9.80
CA TYR A 58 6.59 -13.41 10.67
C TYR A 58 6.56 -12.67 12.01
N LEU A 59 6.35 -11.34 11.99
CA LEU A 59 6.26 -10.53 13.21
C LEU A 59 5.10 -10.96 14.12
N ALA A 60 3.94 -11.30 13.54
CA ALA A 60 2.78 -11.72 14.30
C ALA A 60 2.92 -13.18 14.82
N ALA A 61 3.29 -14.11 13.95
CA ALA A 61 3.32 -15.54 14.26
C ALA A 61 4.55 -15.95 15.09
N GLU A 62 5.75 -15.54 14.67
CA GLU A 62 7.01 -16.05 15.23
C GLU A 62 7.57 -15.13 16.32
N VAL A 63 7.47 -13.81 16.12
CA VAL A 63 8.01 -12.83 17.09
C VAL A 63 7.00 -12.50 18.20
N GLY A 64 5.71 -12.72 17.95
CA GLY A 64 4.66 -12.47 18.94
C GLY A 64 4.20 -11.01 19.04
N ILE A 65 4.42 -10.18 18.01
CA ILE A 65 3.92 -8.80 17.98
C ILE A 65 2.38 -8.80 17.85
N ARG A 66 1.72 -7.92 18.61
CA ARG A 66 0.24 -7.77 18.64
C ARG A 66 -0.25 -6.35 18.35
N GLN A 67 0.66 -5.40 18.15
CA GLN A 67 0.32 -4.02 17.88
C GLN A 67 1.18 -3.52 16.73
N PHE A 68 0.53 -3.03 15.68
CA PHE A 68 1.16 -2.54 14.46
C PHE A 68 0.70 -1.11 14.20
N LEU A 69 1.65 -0.26 13.81
CA LEU A 69 1.40 1.07 13.28
C LEU A 69 1.96 1.11 11.86
N ASP A 70 1.07 1.26 10.88
CA ASP A 70 1.42 1.32 9.46
C ASP A 70 1.35 2.78 8.99
N VAL A 71 2.52 3.34 8.66
CA VAL A 71 2.68 4.74 8.26
C VAL A 71 3.00 4.81 6.78
N GLY A 72 2.13 5.48 6.03
CA GLY A 72 2.13 5.43 4.56
C GLY A 72 1.47 4.14 4.05
N THR A 73 0.30 3.79 4.60
CA THR A 73 -0.41 2.55 4.26
C THR A 73 -0.79 2.47 2.78
N GLY A 74 -0.96 3.62 2.11
CA GLY A 74 -1.42 3.71 0.74
C GLY A 74 -2.84 3.18 0.53
N ILE A 75 -3.23 3.06 -0.75
CA ILE A 75 -4.56 2.58 -1.13
C ILE A 75 -4.73 1.10 -0.73
N PRO A 76 -5.87 0.72 -0.10
CA PRO A 76 -6.12 -0.64 0.32
C PRO A 76 -5.95 -1.65 -0.80
N THR A 77 -5.10 -2.64 -0.58
CA THR A 77 -4.83 -3.74 -1.52
C THR A 77 -4.81 -5.04 -0.74
N SER A 78 -5.79 -5.92 -0.96
CA SER A 78 -5.86 -7.19 -0.22
C SER A 78 -4.72 -8.15 -0.62
N PRO A 79 -4.12 -8.87 0.35
CA PRO A 79 -4.37 -8.73 1.78
C PRO A 79 -3.71 -7.46 2.35
N ASN A 80 -4.48 -6.69 3.12
CA ASN A 80 -4.03 -5.57 3.92
C ASN A 80 -3.31 -6.09 5.18
N LEU A 81 -2.54 -5.20 5.84
CA LEU A 81 -1.76 -5.58 7.02
C LEU A 81 -2.58 -6.28 8.11
N HIS A 82 -3.77 -5.77 8.44
CA HIS A 82 -4.65 -6.37 9.44
C HIS A 82 -5.13 -7.76 9.02
N GLU A 83 -5.48 -7.97 7.75
CA GLU A 83 -5.86 -9.30 7.22
C GLU A 83 -4.71 -10.29 7.42
N VAL A 84 -3.46 -9.88 7.16
CA VAL A 84 -2.27 -10.75 7.31
C VAL A 84 -1.99 -11.10 8.77
N VAL A 85 -2.00 -10.12 9.67
CA VAL A 85 -1.60 -10.34 11.07
C VAL A 85 -2.71 -10.99 11.89
N GLN A 86 -3.98 -10.68 11.60
CA GLN A 86 -5.13 -11.25 12.32
C GLN A 86 -5.45 -12.69 11.89
N ASP A 87 -5.04 -13.10 10.68
CA ASP A 87 -5.11 -14.51 10.24
C ASP A 87 -4.32 -15.45 11.18
N VAL A 88 -3.19 -14.98 11.72
CA VAL A 88 -2.31 -15.77 12.60
C VAL A 88 -2.38 -15.38 14.08
N ALA A 89 -2.86 -14.17 14.38
CA ALA A 89 -3.03 -13.65 15.73
C ALA A 89 -4.30 -12.79 15.82
N PRO A 90 -5.48 -13.37 16.08
CA PRO A 90 -6.76 -12.66 16.06
C PRO A 90 -6.89 -11.48 17.02
N ASP A 91 -6.04 -11.42 18.06
CA ASP A 91 -5.96 -10.33 19.03
C ASP A 91 -5.04 -9.17 18.59
N ALA A 92 -4.42 -9.27 17.41
CA ALA A 92 -3.57 -8.22 16.86
C ALA A 92 -4.38 -6.97 16.47
N ARG A 93 -3.82 -5.80 16.83
CA ARG A 93 -4.38 -4.48 16.55
C ARG A 93 -3.49 -3.73 15.56
N VAL A 94 -4.13 -3.06 14.61
CA VAL A 94 -3.44 -2.29 13.56
C VAL A 94 -4.02 -0.87 13.54
N VAL A 95 -3.13 0.11 13.49
CA VAL A 95 -3.46 1.51 13.19
C VAL A 95 -2.85 1.85 11.85
N TYR A 96 -3.64 2.43 10.96
CA TYR A 96 -3.20 2.93 9.66
C TYR A 96 -3.10 4.45 9.70
N ALA A 97 -2.06 4.99 9.06
CA ALA A 97 -1.88 6.42 8.90
C ALA A 97 -1.40 6.71 7.48
N ASP A 98 -2.08 7.62 6.79
CA ASP A 98 -1.68 8.16 5.51
C ASP A 98 -2.07 9.63 5.41
N ASN A 99 -1.39 10.37 4.55
CA ASN A 99 -1.67 11.79 4.32
C ASN A 99 -2.40 12.04 2.99
N ASP A 100 -2.51 11.04 2.11
CA ASP A 100 -3.36 11.15 0.93
C ASP A 100 -4.84 11.06 1.34
N PRO A 101 -5.65 12.10 1.09
CA PRO A 101 -7.05 12.15 1.50
C PRO A 101 -7.95 11.05 0.92
N ILE A 102 -7.52 10.35 -0.14
CA ILE A 102 -8.27 9.22 -0.70
C ILE A 102 -8.11 7.93 0.11
N VAL A 103 -7.04 7.83 0.90
CA VAL A 103 -6.73 6.62 1.66
C VAL A 103 -7.66 6.54 2.87
N PRO A 104 -8.47 5.48 2.99
CA PRO A 104 -9.31 5.29 4.17
C PRO A 104 -8.40 4.88 5.33
N VAL A 105 -8.40 5.70 6.38
CA VAL A 105 -7.74 5.44 7.68
C VAL A 105 -8.77 5.16 8.77
#